data_AF-A0A957DUS8-F1
#
_entry.id   AF-A0A957DUS8-F1
#
_cell.length_a   1.000
_cell.length_b   1.000
_cell.length_c   1.000
_cell.angle_alpha   90.00
_cell.angle_beta   90.00
_cell.angle_gamma   90.00
#
_symmetry.space_group_name_H-M   'P 1'
#
loop_
_entity.id
_entity.type
_entity.pdbx_description
1 polymer ?
#
loop_
_entity_poly.entity_id
_entity_poly.type
_entity_poly.pdbx_seq_one_letter_code
_entity_poly.pdbx_strand_id
1 'polypeptide(L)'
;MSDYPTSQVETWLYERGFEKASPFATTVADQEKEYLAEELFMPVNEYDRIKGPETLIVFAPRGGGKSALRVRLAAISSPQNEKADVLAVCCTDLEPLLVQYRADGCLTEEAFAAYLLRQTAAILLDIFTPRSRDKAEEKHRFTLAEQVEPMERSLMATFVRTHAPHVFTAQSYYQRFRQLDVTFRLDWTMFRTAVAQQQLRAFLQVTSLATNPTALLVADICDEPVASAPPITWLEQFEVMIGLLKSLGIHQLQFLIDRIDESPTLAGDYEKQVDFLSPLLAYLSLLEMPGLAFKFFLAQELRKIMGERASLRRDRLLDKAVTIQWDKEALKKLLDDRLQFFSEGRVPSLVALCSEQEGAEIEDELLKLSLGSPRRMLTAVQLLVRTHVQKDSSAPFLTKEDWKKAREELLQLMPPVIGLRLDEGTAVVGGEVVKLSKNETKILQTLVDRGGY
;
A
#
# COMPACT_ATOMS: atom_id res chain seq x y z
N MET A 1 22.57 4.12 19.88
CA MET A 1 23.63 5.12 19.61
C MET A 1 22.93 6.31 19.00
N SER A 2 23.14 7.48 19.59
CA SER A 2 22.44 8.73 19.32
C SER A 2 22.74 9.26 17.93
N ASP A 3 21.73 9.43 17.09
CA ASP A 3 21.85 10.15 15.83
C ASP A 3 21.27 11.56 15.97
N TYR A 4 22.11 12.51 15.58
CA TYR A 4 21.92 13.95 15.52
C TYR A 4 20.72 14.34 14.61
N PRO A 5 20.12 15.54 14.81
CA PRO A 5 19.35 16.19 13.75
C PRO A 5 20.27 16.54 12.57
N THR A 6 19.94 16.03 11.39
CA THR A 6 20.68 16.18 10.12
C THR A 6 20.36 17.47 9.36
N SER A 7 19.30 18.20 9.76
CA SER A 7 18.89 19.48 9.18
C SER A 7 18.42 20.48 10.23
N GLN A 8 18.47 21.79 9.90
CA GLN A 8 17.92 22.85 10.77
C GLN A 8 16.43 22.64 11.11
N VAL A 9 15.66 22.04 10.19
CA VAL A 9 14.24 21.73 10.42
C VAL A 9 14.08 20.64 11.47
N GLU A 10 14.90 19.59 11.43
CA GLU A 10 14.89 18.53 12.42
C GLU A 10 15.30 19.05 13.80
N THR A 11 16.31 19.93 13.87
CA THR A 11 16.68 20.58 15.14
C THR A 11 15.51 21.38 15.71
N TRP A 12 14.87 22.22 14.89
CA TRP A 12 13.73 23.04 15.31
C TRP A 12 12.54 22.20 15.81
N LEU A 13 12.27 21.07 15.14
CA LEU A 13 11.23 20.13 15.54
C LEU A 13 11.61 19.39 16.84
N TYR A 14 12.85 18.93 16.97
CA TYR A 14 13.35 18.26 18.16
C TYR A 14 13.20 19.14 19.42
N GLU A 15 13.57 20.42 19.32
CA GLU A 15 13.42 21.41 20.40
C GLU A 15 11.96 21.61 20.85
N ARG A 16 10.99 21.27 20.00
CA ARG A 16 9.54 21.35 20.26
C ARG A 16 8.93 20.01 20.66
N GLY A 17 9.77 19.00 20.86
CA GLY A 17 9.38 17.71 21.40
C GLY A 17 9.13 16.61 20.38
N PHE A 18 9.44 16.85 19.10
CA PHE A 18 9.40 15.81 18.07
C PHE A 18 10.69 14.98 18.09
N GLU A 19 10.85 14.15 19.12
CA GLU A 19 12.11 13.45 19.40
C GLU A 19 12.32 12.20 18.53
N LYS A 20 11.25 11.58 18.03
CA LYS A 20 11.32 10.33 17.26
C LYS A 20 11.62 10.57 15.78
N ALA A 21 10.87 11.47 15.15
CA ALA A 21 10.99 11.83 13.75
C ALA A 21 10.13 13.07 13.46
N SER A 22 10.30 13.67 12.28
CA SER A 22 9.41 14.73 11.83
C SER A 22 8.00 14.16 11.52
N PRO A 23 6.93 14.76 12.06
CA PRO A 23 5.54 14.35 11.79
C PRO A 23 5.12 14.57 10.32
N PHE A 24 5.96 15.22 9.51
CA PHE A 24 5.69 15.55 8.11
C PHE A 24 6.84 15.09 7.19
N ALA A 25 7.70 14.18 7.67
CA ALA A 25 8.92 13.77 6.97
C ALA A 25 8.67 13.20 5.57
N THR A 26 7.54 12.52 5.38
CA THR A 26 7.19 11.88 4.13
C THR A 26 5.69 11.91 3.90
N THR A 27 5.30 11.88 2.62
CA THR A 27 3.92 11.67 2.17
C THR A 27 3.75 10.35 1.41
N VAL A 28 4.79 9.50 1.47
CA VAL A 28 4.87 8.20 0.82
C VAL A 28 4.48 7.13 1.83
N ALA A 29 3.29 6.57 1.68
CA ALA A 29 2.73 5.59 2.62
C ALA A 29 3.65 4.38 2.89
N ASP A 30 4.41 3.91 1.90
CA ASP A 30 5.33 2.77 2.10
C ASP A 30 6.54 3.10 2.99
N GLN A 31 6.86 4.37 3.18
CA GLN A 31 7.89 4.81 4.11
C GLN A 31 7.34 4.99 5.54
N GLU A 32 6.01 4.96 5.70
CA GLU A 32 5.31 5.10 7.00
C GLU A 32 4.69 3.79 7.47
N LYS A 33 5.14 2.63 6.96
CA LYS A 33 4.52 1.34 7.25
C LYS A 33 4.39 1.07 8.75
N GLU A 34 5.43 1.36 9.52
CA GLU A 34 5.45 1.16 10.97
C GLU A 34 4.37 2.03 11.65
N TYR A 35 4.31 3.32 11.31
CA TYR A 35 3.35 4.26 11.88
C TYR A 35 1.89 3.96 11.48
N LEU A 36 1.65 3.62 10.22
CA LEU A 36 0.33 3.26 9.71
C LEU A 36 -0.14 1.88 10.18
N ALA A 37 0.78 1.00 10.56
CA ALA A 37 0.47 -0.33 11.09
C ALA A 37 -0.03 -0.29 12.55
N GLU A 38 0.39 0.68 13.35
CA GLU A 38 0.15 0.63 14.79
C GLU A 38 -0.78 1.75 15.28
N GLU A 39 -0.50 3.04 14.98
CA GLU A 39 -1.14 4.14 15.73
C GLU A 39 -1.63 5.33 14.88
N LEU A 40 -1.09 5.57 13.68
CA LEU A 40 -1.38 6.78 12.89
C LEU A 40 -2.37 6.61 11.74
N PHE A 41 -2.94 5.42 11.57
CA PHE A 41 -3.96 5.21 10.57
C PHE A 41 -5.33 5.72 11.06
N MET A 42 -5.86 6.73 10.38
CA MET A 42 -7.25 7.14 10.56
C MET A 42 -8.17 6.36 9.63
N PRO A 43 -9.19 5.66 10.16
CA PRO A 43 -10.19 4.99 9.34
C PRO A 43 -10.91 5.97 8.42
N VAL A 44 -10.92 5.65 7.13
CA VAL A 44 -11.73 6.33 6.12
C VAL A 44 -13.20 5.90 6.23
N ASN A 45 -14.09 6.60 5.54
CA ASN A 45 -15.47 6.16 5.42
C ASN A 45 -15.57 4.73 4.89
N GLU A 46 -16.50 3.94 5.46
CA GLU A 46 -16.72 2.53 5.14
C GLU A 46 -15.49 1.62 5.34
N TYR A 47 -14.52 2.00 6.19
CA TYR A 47 -13.30 1.21 6.43
C TYR A 47 -13.56 -0.26 6.77
N ASP A 48 -14.54 -0.56 7.63
CA ASP A 48 -14.88 -1.95 8.00
C ASP A 48 -15.35 -2.78 6.81
N ARG A 49 -16.08 -2.15 5.89
CA ARG A 49 -16.51 -2.77 4.63
C ARG A 49 -15.34 -2.98 3.69
N ILE A 50 -14.43 -2.00 3.58
CA ILE A 50 -13.20 -2.13 2.79
C ILE A 50 -12.33 -3.27 3.33
N LYS A 51 -12.21 -3.39 4.65
CA LYS A 51 -11.49 -4.47 5.34
C LYS A 51 -12.15 -5.83 5.19
N GLY A 52 -13.48 -5.86 5.06
CA GLY A 52 -14.27 -7.10 4.99
C GLY A 52 -13.92 -7.99 3.79
N PRO A 53 -14.57 -9.16 3.68
CA PRO A 53 -14.15 -10.20 2.74
C PRO A 53 -14.59 -9.96 1.28
N GLU A 54 -15.26 -8.86 0.98
CA GLU A 54 -15.84 -8.61 -0.35
C GLU A 54 -14.81 -8.11 -1.37
N THR A 55 -14.88 -8.57 -2.61
CA THR A 55 -14.23 -7.87 -3.73
C THR A 55 -14.88 -6.50 -3.94
N LEU A 56 -14.07 -5.44 -3.96
CA LEU A 56 -14.55 -4.07 -4.17
C LEU A 56 -13.48 -3.14 -4.76
N ILE A 57 -13.96 -2.05 -5.35
CA ILE A 57 -13.13 -0.95 -5.85
C ILE A 57 -13.20 0.20 -4.84
N VAL A 58 -12.04 0.72 -4.46
CA VAL A 58 -11.87 1.92 -3.66
C VAL A 58 -11.41 3.05 -4.58
N PHE A 59 -12.28 4.00 -4.83
CA PHE A 59 -11.97 5.23 -5.55
C PHE A 59 -11.47 6.30 -4.58
N ALA A 60 -10.43 7.03 -4.96
CA ALA A 60 -10.05 8.24 -4.24
C ALA A 60 -9.29 9.21 -5.15
N PRO A 61 -9.41 10.53 -4.90
CA PRO A 61 -8.62 11.52 -5.62
C PRO A 61 -7.12 11.33 -5.38
N ARG A 62 -6.30 12.02 -6.17
CA ARG A 62 -4.85 12.02 -5.97
C ARG A 62 -4.51 12.55 -4.57
N GLY A 63 -3.71 11.77 -3.83
CA GLY A 63 -3.37 12.09 -2.43
C GLY A 63 -4.45 11.77 -1.40
N GLY A 64 -5.60 11.20 -1.79
CA GLY A 64 -6.71 10.85 -0.89
C GLY A 64 -6.50 9.64 0.02
N GLY A 65 -5.28 9.10 0.13
CA GLY A 65 -4.95 8.02 1.07
C GLY A 65 -5.05 6.58 0.55
N LYS A 66 -5.17 6.35 -0.77
CA LYS A 66 -5.21 5.01 -1.39
C LYS A 66 -4.12 4.06 -0.88
N SER A 67 -2.85 4.45 -1.06
CA SER A 67 -1.72 3.63 -0.65
C SER A 67 -1.59 3.50 0.87
N ALA A 68 -2.02 4.49 1.65
CA ALA A 68 -2.05 4.39 3.11
C ALA A 68 -3.06 3.33 3.57
N LEU A 69 -4.23 3.29 2.94
CA LEU A 69 -5.24 2.26 3.18
C LEU A 69 -4.76 0.86 2.77
N ARG A 70 -4.11 0.71 1.61
CA ARG A 70 -3.45 -0.54 1.21
C ARG A 70 -2.43 -0.99 2.26
N VAL A 71 -1.52 -0.10 2.66
CA VAL A 71 -0.48 -0.39 3.66
C VAL A 71 -1.11 -0.86 4.97
N ARG A 72 -2.18 -0.19 5.43
CA ARG A 72 -2.93 -0.59 6.61
C ARG A 72 -3.52 -2.00 6.48
N LEU A 73 -4.20 -2.29 5.37
CA LEU A 73 -4.80 -3.61 5.14
C LEU A 73 -3.75 -4.71 5.09
N ALA A 74 -2.60 -4.45 4.47
CA ALA A 74 -1.48 -5.38 4.46
C ALA A 74 -0.91 -5.60 5.88
N ALA A 75 -0.78 -4.55 6.69
CA ALA A 75 -0.24 -4.61 8.04
C ALA A 75 -1.10 -5.46 8.99
N ILE A 76 -2.42 -5.38 8.88
CA ILE A 76 -3.34 -6.18 9.72
C ILE A 76 -3.57 -7.60 9.22
N SER A 77 -2.95 -7.98 8.10
CA SER A 77 -3.12 -9.27 7.43
C SER A 77 -1.82 -10.10 7.50
N SER A 78 -1.93 -11.41 7.32
CA SER A 78 -0.79 -12.28 7.06
C SER A 78 -0.11 -11.83 5.75
N PRO A 79 1.22 -11.87 5.63
CA PRO A 79 2.17 -12.37 6.64
C PRO A 79 2.68 -11.29 7.60
N GLN A 80 2.12 -10.07 7.60
CA GLN A 80 2.57 -9.00 8.50
C GLN A 80 2.05 -9.17 9.93
N ASN A 81 0.81 -9.64 10.08
CA ASN A 81 0.21 -10.00 11.35
C ASN A 81 0.05 -11.52 11.43
N GLU A 82 0.75 -12.14 12.37
CA GLU A 82 0.77 -13.59 12.56
C GLU A 82 -0.57 -14.17 13.03
N LYS A 83 -1.44 -13.33 13.63
CA LYS A 83 -2.76 -13.75 14.13
C LYS A 83 -3.88 -13.58 13.10
N ALA A 84 -3.57 -13.06 11.92
CA ALA A 84 -4.57 -12.79 10.90
C ALA A 84 -4.91 -14.05 10.11
N ASP A 85 -6.20 -14.24 9.84
CA ASP A 85 -6.75 -15.29 8.99
C ASP A 85 -6.88 -14.87 7.52
N VAL A 86 -6.42 -13.67 7.17
CA VAL A 86 -6.38 -13.14 5.81
C VAL A 86 -4.94 -13.05 5.34
N LEU A 87 -4.61 -13.61 4.19
CA LEU A 87 -3.33 -13.40 3.49
C LEU A 87 -3.46 -12.26 2.50
N ALA A 88 -2.75 -11.15 2.74
CA ALA A 88 -2.72 -10.02 1.84
C ALA A 88 -1.53 -10.10 0.87
N VAL A 89 -1.83 -10.11 -0.43
CA VAL A 89 -0.84 -10.02 -1.50
C VAL A 89 -0.87 -8.60 -2.08
N CYS A 90 0.22 -7.85 -1.92
CA CYS A 90 0.35 -6.51 -2.47
C CYS A 90 0.76 -6.55 -3.95
N CYS A 91 -0.16 -6.24 -4.84
CA CYS A 91 0.07 -6.13 -6.28
C CYS A 91 0.37 -4.68 -6.65
N THR A 92 1.59 -4.22 -6.33
CA THR A 92 2.05 -2.84 -6.61
C THR A 92 3.08 -2.76 -7.72
N ASP A 93 3.84 -3.84 -7.96
CA ASP A 93 4.74 -3.93 -9.10
C ASP A 93 4.01 -4.64 -10.24
N LEU A 94 3.44 -3.83 -11.13
CA LEU A 94 2.70 -4.29 -12.30
C LEU A 94 3.59 -4.40 -13.55
N GLU A 95 4.91 -4.17 -13.43
CA GLU A 95 5.82 -4.15 -14.57
C GLU A 95 5.80 -5.43 -15.41
N PRO A 96 5.71 -6.65 -14.83
CA PRO A 96 5.58 -7.86 -15.64
C PRO A 96 4.35 -7.86 -16.56
N LEU A 97 3.22 -7.36 -16.08
CA LEU A 97 1.99 -7.21 -16.88
C LEU A 97 2.13 -6.07 -17.88
N LEU A 98 2.76 -4.96 -17.51
CA LEU A 98 2.98 -3.81 -18.39
C LEU A 98 3.91 -4.15 -19.57
N VAL A 99 4.94 -4.97 -19.35
CA VAL A 99 5.81 -5.47 -20.43
C VAL A 99 4.98 -6.23 -21.47
N GLN A 100 4.11 -7.14 -21.02
CA GLN A 100 3.23 -7.89 -21.90
C GLN A 100 2.23 -6.98 -22.61
N TYR A 101 1.58 -6.08 -21.86
CA TYR A 101 0.62 -5.12 -22.41
C TYR A 101 1.24 -4.21 -23.50
N ARG A 102 2.50 -3.77 -23.33
CA ARG A 102 3.22 -2.99 -24.35
C ARG A 102 3.56 -3.81 -25.59
N ALA A 103 3.84 -5.11 -25.44
CA ALA A 103 4.18 -5.98 -26.56
C ALA A 103 2.93 -6.37 -27.36
N ASP A 104 1.86 -6.74 -26.67
CA ASP A 104 0.68 -7.37 -27.28
C ASP A 104 -0.48 -6.38 -27.49
N GLY A 105 -0.40 -5.19 -26.89
CA GLY A 105 -1.46 -4.17 -26.91
C GLY A 105 -2.69 -4.52 -26.07
N CYS A 106 -2.72 -5.71 -25.46
CA CYS A 106 -3.80 -6.20 -24.62
C CYS A 106 -3.27 -7.16 -23.57
N LEU A 107 -4.09 -7.46 -22.56
CA LEU A 107 -3.83 -8.51 -21.59
C LEU A 107 -4.96 -9.54 -21.65
N THR A 108 -4.64 -10.77 -21.25
CA THR A 108 -5.64 -11.83 -21.07
C THR A 108 -5.90 -12.09 -19.59
N GLU A 109 -6.99 -12.79 -19.31
CA GLU A 109 -7.32 -13.27 -17.96
C GLU A 109 -6.22 -14.22 -17.43
N GLU A 110 -5.66 -15.07 -18.29
CA GLU A 110 -4.54 -15.96 -17.96
C GLU A 110 -3.30 -15.18 -17.55
N ALA A 111 -2.99 -14.04 -18.18
CA ALA A 111 -1.84 -13.22 -17.84
C ALA A 111 -1.97 -12.65 -16.42
N PHE A 112 -3.16 -12.16 -16.07
CA PHE A 112 -3.47 -11.72 -14.71
C PHE A 112 -3.42 -12.88 -13.72
N ALA A 113 -4.04 -14.02 -14.04
CA ALA A 113 -4.02 -15.20 -13.18
C ALA A 113 -2.59 -15.67 -12.89
N ALA A 114 -1.74 -15.76 -13.92
CA ALA A 114 -0.34 -16.13 -13.77
C ALA A 114 0.44 -15.13 -12.90
N TYR A 115 0.20 -13.83 -13.07
CA TYR A 115 0.78 -12.80 -12.22
C TYR A 115 0.35 -12.96 -10.75
N LEU A 116 -0.95 -13.10 -10.49
CA LEU A 116 -1.51 -13.21 -9.14
C LEU A 116 -1.04 -14.48 -8.41
N LEU A 117 -0.99 -15.62 -9.12
CA LEU A 117 -0.45 -16.88 -8.60
C LEU A 117 1.05 -16.75 -8.28
N ARG A 118 1.82 -16.07 -9.13
CA ARG A 118 3.23 -15.75 -8.88
C ARG A 118 3.43 -14.88 -7.65
N GLN A 119 2.64 -13.82 -7.49
CA GLN A 119 2.72 -12.96 -6.31
C GLN A 119 2.36 -13.72 -5.03
N THR A 120 1.35 -14.57 -5.08
CA THR A 120 0.94 -15.41 -3.93
C THR A 120 2.05 -16.41 -3.58
N ALA A 121 2.54 -17.17 -4.55
CA ALA A 121 3.59 -18.16 -4.35
C ALA A 121 4.89 -17.54 -3.80
N ALA A 122 5.23 -16.33 -4.24
CA ALA A 122 6.43 -15.63 -3.76
C ALA A 122 6.42 -15.33 -2.25
N ILE A 123 5.23 -15.19 -1.65
CA ILE A 123 5.08 -14.85 -0.23
C ILE A 123 4.61 -16.02 0.65
N LEU A 124 4.35 -17.21 0.09
CA LEU A 124 3.87 -18.36 0.88
C LEU A 124 4.81 -18.72 2.03
N LEU A 125 6.12 -18.71 1.80
CA LEU A 125 7.11 -19.02 2.83
C LEU A 125 7.21 -17.94 3.92
N ASP A 126 6.73 -16.72 3.64
CA ASP A 126 6.74 -15.61 4.59
C ASP A 126 5.70 -15.81 5.70
N ILE A 127 4.68 -16.65 5.49
CA ILE A 127 3.69 -17.01 6.52
C ILE A 127 4.40 -17.56 7.78
N PHE A 128 5.45 -18.36 7.58
CA PHE A 128 6.17 -19.05 8.64
C PHE A 128 7.42 -18.31 9.13
N THR A 129 7.77 -17.17 8.50
CA THR A 129 9.02 -16.45 8.80
C THR A 129 8.73 -15.33 9.80
N PRO A 130 9.31 -15.36 11.02
CA PRO A 130 9.21 -14.26 11.99
C PRO A 130 9.69 -12.94 11.40
N ARG A 131 8.93 -11.87 11.62
CA ARG A 131 9.24 -10.54 11.09
C ARG A 131 9.71 -9.55 12.14
N SER A 132 9.34 -9.76 13.40
CA SER A 132 9.91 -9.04 14.54
C SER A 132 10.78 -9.96 15.41
N ARG A 133 11.46 -9.36 16.39
CA ARG A 133 12.14 -10.10 17.47
C ARG A 133 11.21 -10.40 18.66
N ASP A 134 9.91 -10.23 18.49
CA ASP A 134 8.95 -10.63 19.49
C ASP A 134 8.95 -12.16 19.61
N LYS A 135 9.30 -12.65 20.80
CA LYS A 135 9.32 -14.07 21.13
C LYS A 135 7.95 -14.73 21.01
N ALA A 136 6.86 -13.97 21.21
CA ALA A 136 5.51 -14.48 21.06
C ALA A 136 5.19 -14.75 19.58
N GLU A 137 5.53 -13.81 18.69
CA GLU A 137 5.39 -13.98 17.24
C GLU A 137 6.26 -15.15 16.74
N GLU A 138 7.52 -15.18 17.14
CA GLU A 138 8.47 -16.23 16.77
C GLU A 138 7.95 -17.61 17.15
N LYS A 139 7.52 -17.78 18.41
CA LYS A 139 6.94 -19.02 18.90
C LYS A 139 5.68 -19.42 18.12
N HIS A 140 4.81 -18.47 17.81
CA HIS A 140 3.58 -18.73 17.05
C HIS A 140 3.91 -19.27 15.66
N ARG A 141 4.78 -18.61 14.92
CA ARG A 141 5.16 -19.02 13.56
C ARG A 141 5.93 -20.33 13.52
N PHE A 142 6.79 -20.59 14.51
CA PHE A 142 7.46 -21.89 14.63
C PHE A 142 6.46 -23.02 14.88
N THR A 143 5.49 -22.79 15.77
CA THR A 143 4.40 -23.76 16.02
C THR A 143 3.63 -24.03 14.73
N LEU A 144 3.30 -22.99 13.97
CA LEU A 144 2.62 -23.13 12.68
C LEU A 144 3.47 -23.93 11.68
N ALA A 145 4.79 -23.70 11.62
CA ALA A 145 5.70 -24.42 10.73
C ALA A 145 5.78 -25.93 11.07
N GLU A 146 5.74 -26.29 12.36
CA GLU A 146 5.73 -27.69 12.80
C GLU A 146 4.43 -28.42 12.46
N GLN A 147 3.31 -27.70 12.38
CA GLN A 147 1.98 -28.23 12.08
C GLN A 147 1.73 -28.45 10.59
N VAL A 148 2.62 -27.97 9.71
CA VAL A 148 2.44 -28.16 8.26
C VAL A 148 2.58 -29.64 7.90
N GLU A 149 1.51 -30.23 7.40
CA GLU A 149 1.41 -31.63 7.02
C GLU A 149 2.18 -31.94 5.73
N PRO A 150 2.64 -33.19 5.50
CA PRO A 150 3.43 -33.54 4.32
C PRO A 150 2.78 -33.18 2.98
N MET A 151 1.45 -33.33 2.87
CA MET A 151 0.71 -32.95 1.66
C MET A 151 0.78 -31.44 1.40
N GLU A 152 0.68 -30.61 2.44
CA GLU A 152 0.74 -29.16 2.34
C GLU A 152 2.14 -28.72 1.92
N ARG A 153 3.20 -29.36 2.45
CA ARG A 153 4.58 -29.13 2.02
C ARG A 153 4.76 -29.42 0.53
N SER A 154 4.20 -30.52 0.05
CA SER A 154 4.26 -30.92 -1.35
C SER A 154 3.53 -29.94 -2.28
N LEU A 155 2.33 -29.49 -1.88
CA LEU A 155 1.57 -28.47 -2.60
C LEU A 155 2.32 -27.13 -2.62
N MET A 156 2.83 -26.67 -1.48
CA MET A 156 3.65 -25.46 -1.39
C MET A 156 4.87 -25.53 -2.31
N ALA A 157 5.62 -26.64 -2.28
CA ALA A 157 6.76 -26.84 -3.16
C ALA A 157 6.35 -26.74 -4.63
N THR A 158 5.25 -27.39 -5.01
CA THR A 158 4.72 -27.35 -6.37
C THR A 158 4.38 -25.91 -6.80
N PHE A 159 3.65 -25.15 -5.98
CA PHE A 159 3.29 -23.77 -6.30
C PHE A 159 4.51 -22.85 -6.40
N VAL A 160 5.42 -22.92 -5.43
CA VAL A 160 6.60 -22.05 -5.42
C VAL A 160 7.53 -22.40 -6.59
N ARG A 161 7.72 -23.68 -6.94
CA ARG A 161 8.53 -24.07 -8.11
C ARG A 161 7.89 -23.61 -9.42
N THR A 162 6.57 -23.76 -9.53
CA THR A 162 5.83 -23.44 -10.76
C THR A 162 5.77 -21.93 -11.00
N HIS A 163 5.39 -21.15 -9.99
CA HIS A 163 5.08 -19.74 -10.17
C HIS A 163 6.17 -18.78 -9.66
N ALA A 164 6.99 -19.21 -8.69
CA ALA A 164 7.99 -18.36 -8.05
C ALA A 164 9.37 -19.05 -7.90
N PRO A 165 9.96 -19.64 -8.96
CA PRO A 165 11.21 -20.41 -8.86
C PRO A 165 12.40 -19.60 -8.35
N HIS A 166 12.36 -18.27 -8.51
CA HIS A 166 13.35 -17.32 -7.98
C HIS A 166 13.44 -17.33 -6.43
N VAL A 167 12.43 -17.85 -5.74
CA VAL A 167 12.45 -18.03 -4.28
C VAL A 167 13.42 -19.15 -3.87
N PHE A 168 13.70 -20.10 -4.76
CA PHE A 168 14.57 -21.27 -4.51
C PHE A 168 16.03 -21.05 -4.94
N THR A 169 16.52 -19.82 -4.89
CA THR A 169 17.95 -19.54 -5.11
C THR A 169 18.72 -19.62 -3.79
N ALA A 170 20.01 -19.99 -3.86
CA ALA A 170 20.88 -19.97 -2.68
C ALA A 170 20.89 -18.59 -1.99
N GLN A 171 20.86 -17.50 -2.76
CA GLN A 171 20.78 -16.16 -2.18
C GLN A 171 19.49 -15.96 -1.37
N SER A 172 18.34 -16.35 -1.93
CA SER A 172 17.04 -16.23 -1.25
C SER A 172 17.00 -17.06 0.03
N TYR A 173 17.48 -18.31 0.00
CA TYR A 173 17.58 -19.13 1.21
C TYR A 173 18.52 -18.54 2.26
N TYR A 174 19.70 -18.06 1.85
CA TYR A 174 20.65 -17.44 2.78
C TYR A 174 20.05 -16.22 3.48
N GLN A 175 19.37 -15.35 2.74
CA GLN A 175 18.69 -14.19 3.32
C GLN A 175 17.64 -14.60 4.35
N ARG A 176 16.82 -15.60 4.03
CA ARG A 176 15.77 -16.11 4.92
C ARG A 176 16.36 -16.77 6.17
N PHE A 177 17.39 -17.59 6.02
CA PHE A 177 18.10 -18.24 7.14
C PHE A 177 18.82 -17.25 8.05
N ARG A 178 19.39 -16.17 7.50
CA ARG A 178 19.97 -15.07 8.29
C ARG A 178 18.93 -14.28 9.08
N GLN A 179 17.68 -14.21 8.61
CA GLN A 179 16.58 -13.61 9.36
C GLN A 179 16.19 -14.47 10.56
N LEU A 180 16.18 -15.80 10.39
CA LEU A 180 15.90 -16.76 11.47
C LEU A 180 17.02 -16.83 12.51
N ASP A 181 18.28 -16.69 12.07
CA ASP A 181 19.44 -16.65 12.95
C ASP A 181 20.52 -15.70 12.40
N VAL A 182 20.69 -14.56 13.08
CA VAL A 182 21.71 -13.56 12.73
C VAL A 182 23.15 -14.06 12.89
N THR A 183 23.36 -15.17 13.59
CA THR A 183 24.66 -15.82 13.77
C THR A 183 24.93 -16.91 12.74
N PHE A 184 23.96 -17.22 11.87
CA PHE A 184 24.09 -18.22 10.82
C PHE A 184 25.31 -17.95 9.92
N ARG A 185 26.22 -18.93 9.87
CA ARG A 185 27.41 -18.97 9.02
C ARG A 185 27.42 -20.27 8.22
N LEU A 186 28.01 -20.23 7.02
CA LEU A 186 28.04 -21.36 6.11
C LEU A 186 29.31 -21.39 5.26
N ASP A 187 29.59 -22.56 4.67
CA ASP A 187 30.41 -22.68 3.47
C ASP A 187 29.52 -22.45 2.23
N TRP A 188 29.82 -21.41 1.45
CA TRP A 188 29.01 -21.00 0.31
C TRP A 188 28.99 -22.04 -0.82
N THR A 189 30.11 -22.75 -1.03
CA THR A 189 30.23 -23.74 -2.09
C THR A 189 29.40 -24.98 -1.75
N MET A 190 29.51 -25.46 -0.51
CA MET A 190 28.70 -26.59 -0.02
C MET A 190 27.21 -26.24 -0.03
N PHE A 191 26.86 -25.04 0.44
CA PHE A 191 25.47 -24.59 0.48
C PHE A 191 24.83 -24.50 -0.90
N ARG A 192 25.52 -23.89 -1.88
CA ARG A 192 25.04 -23.84 -3.26
C ARG A 192 24.85 -25.23 -3.86
N THR A 193 25.76 -26.15 -3.54
CA THR A 193 25.67 -27.54 -3.99
C THR A 193 24.44 -28.22 -3.39
N ALA A 194 24.20 -28.06 -2.09
CA ALA A 194 23.03 -28.61 -1.40
C ALA A 194 21.72 -28.07 -1.98
N VAL A 195 21.63 -26.76 -2.24
CA VAL A 195 20.44 -26.15 -2.88
C VAL A 195 20.22 -26.71 -4.29
N ALA A 196 21.27 -26.81 -5.10
CA ALA A 196 21.17 -27.33 -6.46
C ALA A 196 20.78 -28.82 -6.50
N GLN A 197 21.18 -29.58 -5.49
CA GLN A 197 20.93 -31.01 -5.38
C GLN A 197 19.67 -31.35 -4.57
N GLN A 198 18.91 -30.36 -4.08
CA GLN A 198 17.73 -30.58 -3.23
C GLN A 198 18.09 -31.41 -1.98
N GLN A 199 19.18 -31.01 -1.30
CA GLN A 199 19.71 -31.62 -0.07
C GLN A 199 19.90 -30.59 1.04
N LEU A 200 19.06 -29.57 1.06
CA LEU A 200 19.15 -28.47 2.01
C LEU A 200 18.92 -28.95 3.46
N ARG A 201 18.04 -29.93 3.66
CA ARG A 201 17.74 -30.51 4.97
C ARG A 201 18.97 -31.16 5.59
N ALA A 202 19.72 -31.93 4.80
CA ALA A 202 20.98 -32.54 5.22
C ALA A 202 22.04 -31.47 5.54
N PHE A 203 22.12 -30.42 4.71
CA PHE A 203 23.04 -29.31 4.95
C PHE A 203 22.76 -28.59 6.28
N LEU A 204 21.49 -28.35 6.63
CA LEU A 204 21.14 -27.63 7.86
C LEU A 204 21.51 -28.37 9.15
N GLN A 205 21.63 -29.71 9.13
CA GLN A 205 21.94 -30.53 10.31
C GLN A 205 23.27 -30.15 10.98
N VAL A 206 24.22 -29.59 10.22
CA VAL A 206 25.54 -29.18 10.73
C VAL A 206 25.64 -27.67 11.00
N THR A 207 24.50 -26.97 11.03
CA THR A 207 24.42 -25.51 11.22
C THR A 207 23.68 -25.15 12.50
N SER A 208 23.70 -23.86 12.86
CA SER A 208 22.92 -23.34 13.99
C SER A 208 21.41 -23.47 13.80
N LEU A 209 20.93 -23.73 12.58
CA LEU A 209 19.51 -23.88 12.25
C LEU A 209 19.01 -25.33 12.27
N ALA A 210 19.82 -26.29 12.73
CA ALA A 210 19.50 -27.72 12.71
C ALA A 210 18.18 -28.10 13.44
N THR A 211 17.72 -27.24 14.35
CA THR A 211 16.48 -27.43 15.13
C THR A 211 15.44 -26.33 14.89
N ASN A 212 15.70 -25.38 14.00
CA ASN A 212 14.78 -24.26 13.75
C ASN A 212 13.61 -24.74 12.86
N PRO A 213 12.35 -24.74 13.33
CA PRO A 213 11.25 -25.36 12.60
C PRO A 213 10.98 -24.73 11.23
N THR A 214 11.04 -23.39 11.14
CA THR A 214 10.86 -22.69 9.86
C THR A 214 11.99 -23.03 8.88
N ALA A 215 13.24 -23.09 9.34
CA ALA A 215 14.36 -23.46 8.48
C ALA A 215 14.23 -24.89 7.95
N LEU A 216 13.79 -25.81 8.81
CA LEU A 216 13.56 -27.21 8.44
C LEU A 216 12.37 -27.36 7.46
N LEU A 217 11.27 -26.62 7.67
CA LEU A 217 10.14 -26.58 6.74
C LEU A 217 10.56 -26.04 5.36
N VAL A 218 11.30 -24.94 5.33
CA VAL A 218 11.82 -24.36 4.07
C VAL A 218 12.75 -25.35 3.36
N ALA A 219 13.57 -26.08 4.12
CA ALA A 219 14.42 -27.13 3.57
C ALA A 219 13.62 -28.32 3.05
N ASP A 220 12.55 -28.74 3.72
CA ASP A 220 11.67 -29.81 3.23
C ASP A 220 11.01 -29.41 1.91
N ILE A 221 10.50 -28.18 1.82
CA ILE A 221 9.92 -27.64 0.59
C ILE A 221 10.97 -27.54 -0.53
N CYS A 222 12.22 -27.21 -0.18
CA CYS A 222 13.36 -27.20 -1.10
C CYS A 222 13.72 -28.60 -1.62
N ASP A 223 13.64 -29.59 -0.74
CA ASP A 223 14.10 -30.96 -0.99
C ASP A 223 12.98 -31.84 -1.57
N GLU A 224 11.74 -31.33 -1.54
CA GLU A 224 10.57 -31.99 -2.09
C GLU A 224 10.76 -32.26 -3.59
N PRO A 225 10.62 -33.52 -4.04
CA PRO A 225 10.80 -33.88 -5.43
C PRO A 225 9.75 -33.20 -6.30
N VAL A 226 10.12 -32.88 -7.54
CA VAL A 226 9.16 -32.35 -8.52
C VAL A 226 8.21 -33.47 -8.93
N ALA A 227 7.02 -33.48 -8.35
CA ALA A 227 5.97 -34.40 -8.77
C ALA A 227 5.44 -33.99 -10.14
N SER A 228 5.30 -34.97 -11.04
CA SER A 228 4.56 -34.79 -12.30
C SER A 228 3.06 -34.88 -11.98
N ALA A 229 2.42 -33.74 -11.81
CA ALA A 229 0.96 -33.65 -11.71
C ALA A 229 0.37 -33.36 -13.11
N PRO A 230 -0.84 -33.83 -13.42
CA PRO A 230 -1.53 -33.42 -14.63
C PRO A 230 -1.72 -31.89 -14.63
N PRO A 231 -1.61 -31.23 -15.79
CA PRO A 231 -1.85 -29.80 -15.87
C PRO A 231 -3.31 -29.51 -15.48
N ILE A 232 -3.47 -28.69 -14.45
CA ILE A 232 -4.75 -28.13 -14.04
C ILE A 232 -4.87 -26.70 -14.58
N THR A 233 -6.10 -26.26 -14.83
CA THR A 233 -6.40 -24.90 -15.25
C THR A 233 -5.96 -23.88 -14.20
N TRP A 234 -5.77 -22.63 -14.61
CA TRP A 234 -5.39 -21.57 -13.69
C TRP A 234 -6.48 -21.28 -12.63
N LEU A 235 -7.75 -21.57 -12.93
CA LEU A 235 -8.86 -21.49 -11.97
C LEU A 235 -8.72 -22.56 -10.88
N GLU A 236 -8.52 -23.82 -11.28
CA GLU A 236 -8.28 -24.93 -10.36
C GLU A 236 -7.03 -24.68 -9.50
N GLN A 237 -6.01 -24.02 -10.03
CA GLN A 237 -4.83 -23.61 -9.26
C GLN A 237 -5.19 -22.65 -8.12
N PHE A 238 -6.11 -21.69 -8.34
CA PHE A 238 -6.62 -20.85 -7.25
C PHE A 238 -7.41 -21.65 -6.22
N GLU A 239 -8.26 -22.58 -6.65
CA GLU A 239 -9.04 -23.43 -5.73
C GLU A 239 -8.12 -24.28 -4.83
N VAL A 240 -7.08 -24.89 -5.42
CA VAL A 240 -6.08 -25.65 -4.66
C VAL A 240 -5.27 -24.73 -3.74
N MET A 241 -4.89 -23.53 -4.19
CA MET A 241 -4.19 -22.54 -3.36
C MET A 241 -5.05 -22.12 -2.15
N ILE A 242 -6.34 -21.84 -2.36
CA ILE A 242 -7.28 -21.47 -1.29
C ILE A 242 -7.46 -22.64 -0.32
N GLY A 243 -7.55 -23.87 -0.81
CA GLY A 243 -7.60 -25.08 0.02
C GLY A 243 -6.37 -25.22 0.91
N LEU A 244 -5.18 -25.03 0.34
CA LEU A 244 -3.91 -25.02 1.07
C LEU A 244 -3.86 -23.91 2.12
N LEU A 245 -4.22 -22.66 1.77
CA LEU A 245 -4.23 -21.55 2.72
C LEU A 245 -5.20 -21.83 3.88
N LYS A 246 -6.38 -22.39 3.58
CA LYS A 246 -7.39 -22.72 4.60
C LYS A 246 -6.90 -23.77 5.59
N SER A 247 -6.13 -24.77 5.15
CA SER A 247 -5.57 -25.78 6.05
C SER A 247 -4.47 -25.19 6.95
N LEU A 248 -3.79 -24.13 6.50
CA LEU A 248 -2.87 -23.32 7.28
C LEU A 248 -3.55 -22.27 8.20
N GLY A 249 -4.89 -22.30 8.32
CA GLY A 249 -5.66 -21.35 9.14
C GLY A 249 -5.93 -19.99 8.48
N ILE A 250 -5.60 -19.83 7.20
CA ILE A 250 -5.87 -18.62 6.42
C ILE A 250 -7.17 -18.82 5.65
N HIS A 251 -8.24 -18.16 6.09
CA HIS A 251 -9.58 -18.29 5.53
C HIS A 251 -9.81 -17.44 4.29
N GLN A 252 -8.95 -16.46 4.01
CA GLN A 252 -9.09 -15.59 2.85
C GLN A 252 -7.75 -15.20 2.23
N LEU A 253 -7.69 -15.25 0.89
CA LEU A 253 -6.64 -14.66 0.08
C LEU A 253 -7.12 -13.32 -0.49
N GLN A 254 -6.44 -12.23 -0.14
CA GLN A 254 -6.81 -10.88 -0.53
C GLN A 254 -5.72 -10.23 -1.40
N PHE A 255 -6.08 -9.85 -2.63
CA PHE A 255 -5.21 -9.08 -3.52
C PHE A 255 -5.44 -7.58 -3.34
N LEU A 256 -4.36 -6.85 -3.07
CA LEU A 256 -4.36 -5.40 -2.93
C LEU A 256 -3.71 -4.78 -4.17
N ILE A 257 -4.52 -4.29 -5.10
CA ILE A 257 -4.08 -3.79 -6.40
C ILE A 257 -4.05 -2.26 -6.36
N ASP A 258 -2.85 -1.67 -6.43
CA ASP A 258 -2.60 -0.23 -6.28
C ASP A 258 -1.54 0.22 -7.31
N ARG A 259 -1.36 1.53 -7.46
CA ARG A 259 -0.31 2.16 -8.30
C ARG A 259 -0.39 1.94 -9.80
N ILE A 260 -1.58 1.66 -10.32
CA ILE A 260 -1.80 1.57 -11.78
C ILE A 260 -1.46 2.90 -12.46
N ASP A 261 -1.71 4.02 -11.78
CA ASP A 261 -1.44 5.39 -12.24
C ASP A 261 0.03 5.82 -12.12
N GLU A 262 0.90 5.05 -11.46
CA GLU A 262 2.33 5.36 -11.31
C GLU A 262 3.19 4.87 -12.49
N SER A 263 2.64 4.00 -13.35
CA SER A 263 3.35 3.49 -14.53
C SER A 263 3.46 4.55 -15.62
N PRO A 264 4.66 4.81 -16.19
CA PRO A 264 4.82 5.70 -17.34
C PRO A 264 3.99 5.29 -18.57
N THR A 265 3.60 4.01 -18.67
CA THR A 265 2.81 3.48 -19.79
C THR A 265 1.33 3.88 -19.69
N LEU A 266 0.82 4.05 -18.46
CA LEU A 266 -0.61 4.26 -18.18
C LEU A 266 -0.91 5.62 -17.53
N ALA A 267 0.12 6.30 -17.02
CA ALA A 267 -0.01 7.56 -16.29
C ALA A 267 -0.71 8.63 -17.14
N GLY A 268 -1.75 9.25 -16.58
CA GLY A 268 -2.54 10.29 -17.24
C GLY A 268 -3.49 9.80 -18.33
N ASP A 269 -3.45 8.53 -18.72
CA ASP A 269 -4.34 7.93 -19.72
C ASP A 269 -5.34 6.98 -19.05
N TYR A 270 -6.46 7.53 -18.61
CA TYR A 270 -7.46 6.77 -17.88
C TYR A 270 -8.15 5.68 -18.71
N GLU A 271 -8.29 5.86 -20.03
CA GLU A 271 -8.86 4.83 -20.91
C GLU A 271 -7.93 3.62 -20.98
N LYS A 272 -6.62 3.84 -21.16
CA LYS A 272 -5.65 2.74 -21.12
C LYS A 272 -5.59 2.05 -19.76
N GLN A 273 -5.78 2.78 -18.66
CA GLN A 273 -5.86 2.16 -17.33
C GLN A 273 -7.07 1.22 -17.22
N VAL A 274 -8.24 1.63 -17.74
CA VAL A 274 -9.41 0.76 -17.77
C VAL A 274 -9.21 -0.42 -18.71
N ASP A 275 -8.64 -0.22 -19.89
CA ASP A 275 -8.35 -1.30 -20.84
C ASP A 275 -7.37 -2.32 -20.25
N PHE A 276 -6.32 -1.85 -19.56
CA PHE A 276 -5.36 -2.69 -18.85
C PHE A 276 -6.02 -3.56 -17.79
N LEU A 277 -6.97 -3.02 -17.00
CA LEU A 277 -7.64 -3.76 -15.92
C LEU A 277 -8.83 -4.61 -16.40
N SER A 278 -9.37 -4.31 -17.58
CA SER A 278 -10.61 -4.90 -18.07
C SER A 278 -10.63 -6.44 -18.07
N PRO A 279 -9.56 -7.15 -18.47
CA PRO A 279 -9.56 -8.62 -18.43
C PRO A 279 -9.82 -9.18 -17.02
N LEU A 280 -9.19 -8.61 -15.99
CA LEU A 280 -9.43 -9.02 -14.61
C LEU A 280 -10.80 -8.58 -14.09
N LEU A 281 -11.21 -7.35 -14.40
CA LEU A 281 -12.46 -6.79 -13.90
C LEU A 281 -13.71 -7.42 -14.54
N ALA A 282 -13.62 -7.85 -15.80
CA ALA A 282 -14.72 -8.52 -16.50
C ALA A 282 -14.90 -9.98 -16.06
N TYR A 283 -13.86 -10.58 -15.47
CA TYR A 283 -13.85 -12.00 -15.14
C TYR A 283 -14.45 -12.32 -13.77
N LEU A 284 -15.78 -12.34 -13.69
CA LEU A 284 -16.52 -12.50 -12.43
C LEU A 284 -16.26 -13.84 -11.72
N SER A 285 -15.96 -14.93 -12.44
CA SER A 285 -15.71 -16.24 -11.81
C SER A 285 -14.52 -16.20 -10.85
N LEU A 286 -13.53 -15.35 -11.11
CA LEU A 286 -12.40 -15.14 -10.20
C LEU A 286 -12.78 -14.11 -9.11
N LEU A 287 -13.42 -13.00 -9.47
CA LEU A 287 -13.76 -11.93 -8.50
C LEU A 287 -14.78 -12.36 -7.43
N GLU A 288 -15.62 -13.35 -7.74
CA GLU A 288 -16.65 -13.90 -6.85
C GLU A 288 -16.25 -15.28 -6.28
N MET A 289 -15.00 -15.73 -6.49
CA MET A 289 -14.52 -17.02 -5.99
C MET A 289 -14.50 -17.05 -4.44
N PRO A 290 -15.14 -18.04 -3.79
CA PRO A 290 -15.12 -18.16 -2.34
C PRO A 290 -13.70 -18.28 -1.77
N GLY A 291 -13.40 -17.50 -0.74
CA GLY A 291 -12.05 -17.44 -0.15
C GLY A 291 -11.10 -16.48 -0.87
N LEU A 292 -11.53 -15.81 -1.94
CA LEU A 292 -10.77 -14.79 -2.66
C LEU A 292 -11.41 -13.41 -2.55
N ALA A 293 -10.60 -12.37 -2.41
CA ALA A 293 -11.05 -10.98 -2.47
C ALA A 293 -10.06 -10.08 -3.19
N PHE A 294 -10.58 -9.09 -3.89
CA PHE A 294 -9.77 -8.05 -4.53
C PHE A 294 -10.13 -6.67 -3.98
N LYS A 295 -9.11 -5.88 -3.62
CA LYS A 295 -9.24 -4.46 -3.31
C LYS A 295 -8.48 -3.67 -4.35
N PHE A 296 -9.22 -3.01 -5.24
CA PHE A 296 -8.65 -2.15 -6.26
C PHE A 296 -8.58 -0.71 -5.74
N PHE A 297 -7.40 -0.13 -5.68
CA PHE A 297 -7.20 1.26 -5.25
C PHE A 297 -7.04 2.15 -6.49
N LEU A 298 -8.14 2.73 -6.95
CA LEU A 298 -8.22 3.40 -8.26
C LEU A 298 -8.40 4.91 -8.13
N ALA A 299 -7.90 5.65 -9.12
CA ALA A 299 -8.19 7.08 -9.27
C ALA A 299 -9.69 7.30 -9.45
N GLN A 300 -10.24 8.36 -8.84
CA GLN A 300 -11.69 8.62 -8.84
C GLN A 300 -12.23 8.87 -10.26
N GLU A 301 -11.40 9.40 -11.14
CA GLU A 301 -11.66 9.68 -12.55
C GLU A 301 -12.04 8.42 -13.33
N LEU A 302 -11.46 7.26 -12.96
CA LEU A 302 -11.76 5.97 -13.59
C LEU A 302 -13.22 5.54 -13.38
N ARG A 303 -13.89 6.01 -12.31
CA ARG A 303 -15.26 5.61 -12.00
C ARG A 303 -16.24 5.88 -13.13
N LYS A 304 -16.13 7.05 -13.78
CA LYS A 304 -17.01 7.42 -14.89
C LYS A 304 -16.75 6.54 -16.10
N ILE A 305 -15.49 6.44 -16.51
CA ILE A 305 -15.06 5.66 -17.68
C ILE A 305 -15.47 4.19 -17.52
N MET A 306 -15.18 3.58 -16.37
CA MET A 306 -15.58 2.22 -16.06
C MET A 306 -17.10 2.01 -16.10
N GLY A 307 -17.89 3.02 -15.74
CA GLY A 307 -19.35 2.98 -15.79
C GLY A 307 -19.95 3.04 -17.19
N GLU A 308 -19.19 3.55 -18.15
CA GLU A 308 -19.57 3.65 -19.56
C GLU A 308 -19.10 2.42 -20.38
N ARG A 309 -18.19 1.60 -19.83
CA ARG A 309 -17.68 0.38 -20.46
C ARG A 309 -18.67 -0.78 -20.33
N ALA A 310 -19.26 -1.20 -21.44
CA ALA A 310 -20.25 -2.29 -21.48
C ALA A 310 -19.71 -3.67 -21.05
N SER A 311 -18.40 -3.91 -21.17
CA SER A 311 -17.75 -5.14 -20.70
C SER A 311 -17.72 -5.26 -19.17
N LEU A 312 -17.87 -4.14 -18.44
CA LEU A 312 -17.78 -4.11 -16.99
C LEU A 312 -19.17 -4.10 -16.37
N ARG A 313 -19.42 -5.08 -15.51
CA ARG A 313 -20.71 -5.23 -14.81
C ARG A 313 -20.85 -4.20 -13.69
N ARG A 314 -21.48 -3.07 -13.99
CA ARG A 314 -21.74 -1.96 -13.05
C ARG A 314 -22.36 -2.43 -11.73
N ASP A 315 -23.38 -3.28 -11.79
CA ASP A 315 -24.11 -3.81 -10.62
C ASP A 315 -23.24 -4.67 -9.70
N ARG A 316 -22.16 -5.27 -10.23
CA ARG A 316 -21.25 -6.15 -9.49
C ARG A 316 -20.02 -5.43 -8.96
N LEU A 317 -19.55 -4.39 -9.67
CA LEU A 317 -18.30 -3.69 -9.36
C LEU A 317 -18.54 -2.28 -8.80
N LEU A 318 -19.24 -1.44 -9.56
CA LEU A 318 -19.30 0.00 -9.31
C LEU A 318 -20.36 0.37 -8.27
N ASP A 319 -21.47 -0.35 -8.24
CA ASP A 319 -22.51 -0.13 -7.22
C ASP A 319 -22.02 -0.56 -5.83
N LYS A 320 -21.01 -1.45 -5.78
CA LYS A 320 -20.31 -1.84 -4.55
C LYS A 320 -19.09 -0.98 -4.25
N ALA A 321 -18.66 -0.11 -5.16
CA ALA A 321 -17.43 0.66 -4.99
C ALA A 321 -17.56 1.70 -3.88
N VAL A 322 -16.49 1.89 -3.12
CA VAL A 322 -16.38 2.90 -2.06
C VAL A 322 -15.59 4.08 -2.60
N THR A 323 -15.99 5.31 -2.25
CA THR A 323 -15.20 6.51 -2.56
C THR A 323 -14.68 7.12 -1.27
N ILE A 324 -13.36 7.24 -1.11
CA ILE A 324 -12.76 7.90 0.04
C ILE A 324 -12.98 9.40 -0.08
N GLN A 325 -13.53 9.99 0.97
CA GLN A 325 -13.69 11.44 1.11
C GLN A 325 -13.10 11.90 2.44
N TRP A 326 -12.38 13.01 2.39
CA TRP A 326 -11.85 13.68 3.58
C TRP A 326 -12.51 15.04 3.69
N ASP A 327 -13.23 15.24 4.78
CA ASP A 327 -13.70 16.57 5.16
C ASP A 327 -12.62 17.29 5.99
N LYS A 328 -12.88 18.58 6.24
CA LYS A 328 -11.98 19.44 7.00
C LYS A 328 -11.72 18.93 8.42
N GLU A 329 -12.73 18.37 9.07
CA GLU A 329 -12.63 17.90 10.47
C GLU A 329 -11.81 16.60 10.56
N ALA A 330 -11.99 15.69 9.61
CA ALA A 330 -11.20 14.47 9.49
C ALA A 330 -9.72 14.79 9.19
N LEU A 331 -9.46 15.76 8.29
CA LEU A 331 -8.10 16.24 8.04
C LEU A 331 -7.47 16.89 9.27
N LYS A 332 -8.21 17.74 9.98
CA LYS A 332 -7.75 18.33 11.23
C LYS A 332 -7.39 17.26 12.25
N LYS A 333 -8.29 16.31 12.48
CA LYS A 333 -8.05 15.20 13.40
C LYS A 333 -6.81 14.40 12.99
N LEU A 334 -6.60 14.16 11.68
CA LEU A 334 -5.42 13.45 11.19
C LEU A 334 -4.13 14.22 11.49
N LEU A 335 -4.16 15.54 11.34
CA LEU A 335 -3.03 16.40 11.67
C LEU A 335 -2.75 16.39 13.18
N ASP A 336 -3.78 16.55 14.00
CA ASP A 336 -3.68 16.57 15.46
C ASP A 336 -3.17 15.22 16.01
N ASP A 337 -3.73 14.10 15.55
CA ASP A 337 -3.30 12.74 15.95
C ASP A 337 -1.80 12.53 15.62
N ARG A 338 -1.35 12.99 14.44
CA ARG A 338 0.06 12.94 14.05
C ARG A 338 0.95 13.80 14.94
N LEU A 339 0.56 15.05 15.17
CA LEU A 339 1.32 15.97 16.01
C LEU A 339 1.47 15.41 17.43
N GLN A 340 0.41 14.88 18.00
CA GLN A 340 0.42 14.28 19.33
C GLN A 340 1.31 13.05 19.39
N PHE A 341 1.18 12.12 18.43
CA PHE A 341 2.00 10.90 18.41
C PHE A 341 3.50 11.20 18.34
N PHE A 342 3.92 12.08 17.42
CA PHE A 342 5.34 12.38 17.24
C PHE A 342 5.91 13.29 18.33
N SER A 343 5.06 14.03 19.07
CA SER A 343 5.48 14.91 20.17
C SER A 343 5.33 14.31 21.57
N GLU A 344 4.87 13.05 21.67
CA GLU A 344 4.48 12.41 22.93
C GLU A 344 3.43 13.24 23.70
N GLY A 345 2.48 13.82 22.97
CA GLY A 345 1.38 14.62 23.49
C GLY A 345 1.73 16.08 23.82
N ARG A 346 2.99 16.52 23.62
CA ARG A 346 3.40 17.91 23.91
C ARG A 346 2.80 18.94 22.96
N VAL A 347 2.55 18.56 21.70
CA VAL A 347 1.98 19.42 20.67
C VAL A 347 0.61 18.86 20.27
N PRO A 348 -0.49 19.42 20.81
CA PRO A 348 -1.84 18.88 20.58
C PRO A 348 -2.43 19.22 19.22
N SER A 349 -1.98 20.30 18.59
CA SER A 349 -2.49 20.79 17.29
C SER A 349 -1.49 21.73 16.61
N LEU A 350 -1.75 22.09 15.34
CA LEU A 350 -0.90 23.03 14.59
C LEU A 350 -0.87 24.41 15.26
N VAL A 351 -1.99 24.82 15.86
CA VAL A 351 -2.13 26.11 16.55
C VAL A 351 -1.09 26.27 17.65
N ALA A 352 -0.73 25.19 18.35
CA ALA A 352 0.27 25.20 19.41
C ALA A 352 1.71 25.50 18.92
N LEU A 353 1.97 25.37 17.61
CA LEU A 353 3.24 25.72 16.97
C LEU A 353 3.26 27.16 16.44
N CYS A 354 2.12 27.84 16.42
CA CYS A 354 1.96 29.18 15.86
C CYS A 354 1.98 30.26 16.93
N SER A 355 2.12 31.51 16.49
CA SER A 355 1.93 32.67 17.37
C SER A 355 0.47 32.72 17.87
N GLU A 356 0.26 33.12 19.13
CA GLU A 356 -1.01 33.00 19.86
C GLU A 356 -2.21 33.66 19.14
N GLN A 357 -1.96 34.67 18.30
CA GLN A 357 -3.00 35.41 17.58
C GLN A 357 -3.23 34.92 16.14
N GLU A 358 -2.29 34.15 15.56
CA GLU A 358 -2.32 33.79 14.14
C GLU A 358 -2.64 32.32 13.90
N GLY A 359 -2.43 31.44 14.88
CA GLY A 359 -2.50 29.99 14.69
C GLY A 359 -3.84 29.47 14.17
N ALA A 360 -4.97 29.98 14.69
CA ALA A 360 -6.29 29.55 14.26
C ALA A 360 -6.59 29.92 12.80
N GLU A 361 -6.13 31.10 12.36
CA GLU A 361 -6.29 31.54 10.96
C GLU A 361 -5.40 30.71 10.02
N ILE A 362 -4.15 30.45 10.42
CA ILE A 362 -3.22 29.61 9.65
C ILE A 362 -3.78 28.20 9.49
N GLU A 363 -4.25 27.57 10.57
CA GLU A 363 -4.82 26.21 10.52
C GLU A 363 -6.08 26.15 9.65
N ASP A 364 -7.00 27.12 9.79
CA ASP A 364 -8.21 27.20 8.98
C ASP A 364 -7.91 27.37 7.49
N GLU A 365 -7.01 28.30 7.12
CA GLU A 365 -6.59 28.49 5.73
C GLU A 365 -5.87 27.26 5.18
N LEU A 366 -4.99 26.63 5.96
CA LEU A 366 -4.24 25.44 5.55
C LEU A 366 -5.17 24.27 5.27
N LEU A 367 -6.14 24.01 6.17
CA LEU A 367 -7.11 22.93 5.99
C LEU A 367 -8.03 23.19 4.79
N LYS A 368 -8.48 24.44 4.58
CA LYS A 368 -9.23 24.83 3.37
C LYS A 368 -8.42 24.59 2.10
N LEU A 369 -7.14 25.00 2.10
CA LEU A 369 -6.24 24.78 0.99
C LEU A 369 -5.77 23.34 0.86
N SER A 370 -6.13 22.43 1.77
CA SER A 370 -5.82 21.01 1.65
C SER A 370 -6.75 20.27 0.68
N LEU A 371 -7.92 20.85 0.36
CA LEU A 371 -8.86 20.36 -0.65
C LEU A 371 -9.09 18.84 -0.53
N GLY A 372 -9.51 18.38 0.65
CA GLY A 372 -9.80 16.96 0.90
C GLY A 372 -8.62 15.99 0.67
N SER A 373 -7.37 16.47 0.66
CA SER A 373 -6.18 15.66 0.36
C SER A 373 -5.20 15.65 1.54
N PRO A 374 -5.09 14.52 2.28
CA PRO A 374 -4.09 14.35 3.32
C PRO A 374 -2.67 14.66 2.87
N ARG A 375 -2.30 14.25 1.65
CA ARG A 375 -0.99 14.56 1.08
C ARG A 375 -0.77 16.07 0.97
N ARG A 376 -1.74 16.80 0.42
CA ARG A 376 -1.65 18.25 0.24
C ARG A 376 -1.55 18.96 1.59
N MET A 377 -2.32 18.51 2.58
CA MET A 377 -2.24 19.00 3.95
C MET A 377 -0.84 18.83 4.55
N LEU A 378 -0.29 17.60 4.52
CA LEU A 378 1.04 17.33 5.05
C LEU A 378 2.14 18.13 4.33
N THR A 379 2.04 18.26 3.00
CA THR A 379 2.94 19.12 2.22
C THR A 379 2.81 20.59 2.61
N ALA A 380 1.60 21.09 2.85
CA ALA A 380 1.39 22.48 3.28
C ALA A 380 2.07 22.77 4.63
N VAL A 381 1.94 21.86 5.61
CA VAL A 381 2.60 22.02 6.92
C VAL A 381 4.11 21.89 6.80
N GLN A 382 4.60 20.96 5.97
CA GLN A 382 6.03 20.81 5.70
C GLN A 382 6.63 22.09 5.11
N LEU A 383 5.95 22.70 4.13
CA LEU A 383 6.36 23.97 3.54
C LEU A 383 6.36 25.09 4.57
N LEU A 384 5.31 25.19 5.40
CA LEU A 384 5.20 26.19 6.47
C LEU A 384 6.40 26.13 7.44
N VAL A 385 6.69 24.94 7.97
CA VAL A 385 7.83 24.74 8.89
C VAL A 385 9.15 25.04 8.19
N ARG A 386 9.33 24.57 6.95
CA ARG A 386 10.58 24.81 6.21
C ARG A 386 10.80 26.29 5.94
N THR A 387 9.77 27.02 5.51
CA THR A 387 9.83 28.46 5.26
C THR A 387 10.18 29.23 6.53
N HIS A 388 9.57 28.86 7.66
CA HIS A 388 9.88 29.47 8.96
C HIS A 388 11.35 29.27 9.35
N VAL A 389 11.84 28.02 9.30
CA VAL A 389 13.22 27.69 9.69
C VAL A 389 14.24 28.35 8.75
N GLN A 390 13.97 28.44 7.45
CA GLN A 390 14.83 29.13 6.49
C GLN A 390 14.89 30.65 6.74
N LYS A 391 13.81 31.25 7.26
CA LYS A 391 13.76 32.66 7.61
C LYS A 391 14.51 32.93 8.91
N ASP A 392 14.17 32.20 9.97
CA ASP A 392 14.80 32.31 11.28
C ASP A 392 14.60 31.02 12.09
N SER A 393 15.62 30.16 12.10
CA SER A 393 15.60 28.91 12.86
C SER A 393 15.55 29.09 14.39
N SER A 394 15.85 30.29 14.91
CA SER A 394 15.81 30.58 16.35
C SER A 394 14.44 31.06 16.84
N ALA A 395 13.55 31.45 15.91
CA ALA A 395 12.24 31.94 16.26
C ALA A 395 11.35 30.81 16.85
N PRO A 396 10.60 31.08 17.93
CA PRO A 396 9.85 30.05 18.64
C PRO A 396 8.57 29.60 17.90
N PHE A 397 7.92 30.49 17.15
CA PHE A 397 6.56 30.28 16.65
C PHE A 397 6.42 30.54 15.15
N LEU A 398 5.62 29.71 14.49
CA LEU A 398 5.20 29.90 13.10
C LEU A 398 4.32 31.15 12.98
N THR A 399 4.53 31.94 11.93
CA THR A 399 3.83 33.21 11.72
C THR A 399 2.99 33.24 10.44
N LYS A 400 2.08 34.21 10.34
CA LYS A 400 1.27 34.46 9.13
C LYS A 400 2.12 34.83 7.91
N GLU A 401 3.27 35.47 8.12
CA GLU A 401 4.21 35.76 7.02
C GLU A 401 4.84 34.48 6.46
N ASP A 402 5.17 33.53 7.33
CA ASP A 402 5.70 32.22 6.94
C ASP A 402 4.63 31.46 6.13
N TRP A 403 3.38 31.48 6.61
CA TRP A 403 2.26 30.88 5.91
C TRP A 403 1.99 31.50 4.54
N LYS A 404 2.05 32.84 4.41
CA LYS A 404 1.85 33.51 3.12
C LYS A 404 2.83 33.01 2.06
N LYS A 405 4.11 32.90 2.40
CA LYS A 405 5.16 32.40 1.50
C LYS A 405 4.98 30.90 1.20
N ALA A 406 4.73 30.08 2.23
CA ALA A 406 4.51 28.65 2.06
C ALA A 406 3.26 28.33 1.22
N ARG A 407 2.20 29.13 1.35
CA ARG A 407 0.97 29.04 0.56
C ARG A 407 1.22 29.33 -0.92
N GLU A 408 1.99 30.37 -1.23
CA GLU A 408 2.35 30.70 -2.62
C GLU A 408 3.12 29.55 -3.27
N GLU A 409 4.07 28.96 -2.54
CA GLU A 409 4.82 27.79 -3.01
C GLU A 409 3.92 26.55 -3.15
N LEU A 410 3.02 26.29 -2.20
CA LEU A 410 2.08 25.16 -2.28
C LEU A 410 1.20 25.25 -3.53
N LEU A 411 0.72 26.43 -3.87
CA LEU A 411 -0.10 26.66 -5.06
C LEU A 411 0.69 26.43 -6.36
N GLN A 412 2.00 26.69 -6.37
CA GLN A 412 2.88 26.40 -7.50
C GLN A 412 3.21 24.91 -7.60
N LEU A 413 3.57 24.28 -6.48
CA LEU A 413 3.96 22.87 -6.41
C LEU A 413 2.78 21.93 -6.68
N MET A 414 1.62 22.29 -6.15
CA MET A 414 0.38 21.55 -6.28
C MET A 414 -0.71 22.54 -6.69
N PRO A 415 -0.89 22.83 -7.99
CA PRO A 415 -2.03 23.62 -8.42
C PRO A 415 -3.32 22.87 -8.10
N PRO A 416 -4.39 23.58 -7.66
CA PRO A 416 -5.69 22.94 -7.47
C PRO A 416 -6.18 22.39 -8.80
N VAL A 417 -6.60 21.13 -8.82
CA VAL A 417 -7.25 20.54 -10.01
C VAL A 417 -8.68 21.07 -10.05
N ILE A 418 -9.03 21.76 -11.13
CA ILE A 418 -10.36 22.29 -11.38
C ILE A 418 -11.04 21.37 -12.41
N GLY A 419 -11.96 20.54 -11.95
CA GLY A 419 -12.90 19.83 -12.81
C GLY A 419 -14.14 20.71 -13.01
N LEU A 420 -14.65 20.84 -14.23
CA LEU A 420 -15.85 21.63 -14.49
C LEU A 420 -17.02 20.71 -14.85
N ARG A 421 -18.16 20.88 -14.16
CA ARG A 421 -19.43 20.24 -14.49
C ARG A 421 -20.41 21.31 -14.94
N LEU A 422 -20.28 21.64 -16.22
CA LEU A 422 -20.91 22.80 -16.84
C LEU A 422 -22.43 22.63 -16.99
N ASP A 423 -22.88 21.38 -17.10
CA ASP A 423 -24.29 20.96 -17.13
C ASP A 423 -25.01 21.12 -15.78
N GLU A 424 -24.27 20.99 -14.67
CA GLU A 424 -24.82 21.10 -13.31
C GLU A 424 -24.62 22.51 -12.70
N GLY A 425 -23.95 23.43 -13.40
CA GLY A 425 -23.59 24.75 -12.87
C GLY A 425 -22.66 24.65 -11.65
N THR A 426 -21.79 23.63 -11.62
CA THR A 426 -20.87 23.39 -10.51
C THR A 426 -19.43 23.20 -10.99
N ALA A 427 -18.47 23.59 -10.16
CA ALA A 427 -17.05 23.26 -10.34
C ALA A 427 -16.64 22.29 -9.24
N VAL A 428 -15.75 21.36 -9.56
CA VAL A 428 -15.06 20.52 -8.59
C VAL A 428 -13.65 21.09 -8.43
N VAL A 429 -13.34 21.69 -7.29
CA VAL A 429 -12.00 22.24 -7.00
C VAL A 429 -11.34 21.36 -5.96
N GLY A 430 -10.35 20.58 -6.38
CA GLY A 430 -9.67 19.62 -5.51
C GLY A 430 -10.62 18.66 -4.80
N GLY A 431 -11.66 18.18 -5.49
CA GLY A 431 -12.63 17.21 -4.94
C GLY A 431 -13.84 17.82 -4.24
N GLU A 432 -13.84 19.12 -3.93
CA GLU A 432 -15.02 19.80 -3.37
C GLU A 432 -15.92 20.37 -4.47
N VAL A 433 -17.23 20.18 -4.34
CA VAL A 433 -18.23 20.72 -5.27
C VAL A 433 -18.60 22.16 -4.87
N VAL A 434 -18.27 23.10 -5.74
CA VAL A 434 -18.60 24.52 -5.64
C VAL A 434 -19.73 24.85 -6.58
N LYS A 435 -20.82 25.46 -6.08
CA LYS A 435 -21.89 25.99 -6.93
C LYS A 435 -21.43 27.27 -7.62
N LEU A 436 -21.61 27.32 -8.93
CA LEU A 436 -21.27 28.47 -9.75
C LEU A 436 -22.52 29.32 -10.01
N SER A 437 -22.34 30.63 -10.01
CA SER A 437 -23.32 31.54 -10.60
C SER A 437 -23.37 31.36 -12.12
N LYS A 438 -24.44 31.88 -12.75
CA LYS A 438 -24.57 31.87 -14.22
C LYS A 438 -23.40 32.57 -14.92
N ASN A 439 -22.85 33.63 -14.32
CA ASN A 439 -21.72 34.36 -14.88
C ASN A 439 -20.40 33.58 -14.74
N GLU A 440 -20.15 32.98 -13.58
CA GLU A 440 -18.95 32.15 -13.36
C GLU A 440 -18.95 30.92 -14.26
N THR A 441 -20.10 30.27 -14.42
CA THR A 441 -20.27 29.14 -15.36
C THR A 441 -19.90 29.55 -16.78
N LYS A 442 -20.37 30.72 -17.23
CA LYS A 442 -20.09 31.23 -18.58
C LYS A 442 -18.62 31.61 -18.79
N ILE A 443 -17.98 32.19 -17.76
CA ILE A 443 -16.55 32.53 -17.79
C ILE A 443 -15.71 31.26 -17.88
N LEU A 444 -15.98 30.28 -17.02
CA LEU A 444 -15.25 29.02 -16.98
C LEU A 444 -15.45 28.19 -18.25
N GLN A 445 -16.68 28.16 -18.79
CA GLN A 445 -16.96 27.58 -20.11
C GLN A 445 -16.09 28.21 -21.20
N THR A 446 -15.99 29.54 -21.22
CA THR A 446 -15.20 30.27 -22.23
C THR A 446 -13.70 29.97 -22.12
N LEU A 447 -13.20 29.74 -20.90
CA LEU A 447 -11.80 29.38 -20.66
C LEU A 447 -11.50 27.93 -21.10
N VAL A 448 -12.42 27.00 -20.84
CA VAL A 448 -12.34 25.60 -21.32
C VAL A 448 -12.37 25.54 -22.85
N ASP A 449 -13.34 26.23 -23.48
CA ASP A 449 -13.51 26.23 -24.93
C ASP A 449 -12.31 26.85 -25.67
N ARG A 450 -11.51 27.67 -24.98
CA ARG A 450 -10.28 28.30 -25.51
C ARG A 450 -9.00 27.51 -25.18
N GLY A 451 -9.11 26.32 -24.59
CA GLY A 451 -7.97 25.46 -24.26
C GLY A 451 -7.13 25.95 -23.08
N GLY A 452 -7.76 26.66 -22.13
CA GLY A 452 -7.09 27.22 -20.95
C GLY A 452 -6.72 26.23 -19.85
N TYR A 453 -7.19 24.98 -19.91
CA TYR A 453 -6.87 23.88 -18.99
C TYR A 453 -7.02 22.53 -19.67
#